data_AF-A4N7C1-F1
#
_entry.id   AF-A4N7C1-F1
#
_cell.length_a   1.000
_cell.length_b   1.000
_cell.length_c   1.000
_cell.angle_alpha   90.00
_cell.angle_beta   90.00
_cell.angle_gamma   90.00
#
_symmetry.space_group_name_H-M   'P 1'
#
loop_
_entity.id
_entity.type
_entity.pdbx_description
1 polymer ?
#
loop_
_entity_poly.entity_id
_entity_poly.type
_entity_poly.pdbx_seq_one_letter_code
_entity_poly.pdbx_strand_id
1 'polypeptide(L)'
;RDVMGTAKLQLDTSSRSGKIVFEMENVSYEVTGKTLLKDFSTTILRGDKIALVGVNGCGKTTFIKLLLGEIQPTSGKIRCGTKLEIAYFDQYRADLDPEKTVMDNVADGKQDIEVNGVKRHVLGYLQDFLFPPKRAMTPVKALSGGERNRLLLAKLLLKPNNLLILDEPTNDLDVETLELLEEILTDYQGTLLIVSH
;
A
#
# COMPACT_ATOMS: atom_id res chain seq x y z
N ARG A 1 38.86 -23.65 -34.55
CA ARG A 1 38.95 -22.21 -34.89
C ARG A 1 37.59 -21.61 -34.61
N ASP A 2 37.56 -20.74 -33.60
CA ASP A 2 36.46 -19.91 -33.15
C ASP A 2 35.77 -19.13 -34.27
N VAL A 3 34.46 -18.89 -34.11
CA VAL A 3 33.92 -17.52 -34.00
C VAL A 3 32.73 -17.55 -33.03
N MET A 4 32.92 -16.97 -31.84
CA MET A 4 31.85 -16.48 -30.98
C MET A 4 31.08 -15.38 -31.71
N GLY A 5 29.77 -15.54 -31.89
CA GLY A 5 28.87 -14.48 -32.30
C GLY A 5 28.19 -13.85 -31.09
N THR A 6 28.74 -12.74 -30.60
CA THR A 6 28.14 -11.87 -29.58
C THR A 6 26.98 -11.07 -30.19
N ALA A 7 25.77 -11.63 -30.16
CA ALA A 7 24.56 -10.84 -30.40
C ALA A 7 24.15 -10.16 -29.08
N LYS A 8 24.69 -8.95 -28.84
CA LYS A 8 24.11 -7.97 -27.92
C LYS A 8 22.69 -7.67 -28.42
N LEU A 9 21.69 -8.32 -27.86
CA LEU A 9 20.30 -7.99 -28.09
C LEU A 9 20.03 -6.65 -27.39
N GLN A 10 20.18 -5.55 -28.13
CA GLN A 10 19.53 -4.28 -27.81
C GLN A 10 18.03 -4.56 -27.82
N LEU A 11 17.45 -4.72 -26.63
CA LEU A 11 16.01 -4.80 -26.46
C LEU A 11 15.47 -3.38 -26.51
N ASP A 12 14.92 -3.07 -27.68
CA ASP A 12 14.20 -1.85 -27.98
C ASP A 12 13.10 -1.56 -26.96
N THR A 13 13.14 -0.31 -26.55
CA THR A 13 12.22 0.41 -25.71
C THR A 13 10.90 0.67 -26.43
N SER A 14 9.89 -0.16 -26.20
CA SER A 14 8.49 0.28 -26.29
C SER A 14 7.56 -0.71 -25.60
N SER A 15 6.72 -0.18 -24.71
CA SER A 15 5.58 -0.80 -24.01
C SER A 15 5.81 -1.65 -22.75
N ARG A 16 6.74 -1.27 -21.85
CA ARG A 16 6.62 -1.62 -20.42
C ARG A 16 6.07 -0.42 -19.66
N SER A 17 4.85 -0.56 -19.13
CA SER A 17 4.44 0.19 -17.93
C SER A 17 5.62 0.18 -16.94
N GLY A 18 6.14 1.36 -16.58
CA GLY A 18 7.53 1.51 -16.13
C GLY A 18 7.92 0.57 -14.99
N LYS A 19 9.04 -0.16 -15.15
CA LYS A 19 9.61 -1.04 -14.11
C LYS A 19 9.91 -0.28 -12.81
N ILE A 20 10.15 1.02 -12.92
CA ILE A 20 10.45 1.96 -11.83
C ILE A 20 9.14 2.48 -11.24
N VAL A 21 9.02 2.37 -9.92
CA VAL A 21 7.94 2.94 -9.11
C VAL A 21 8.37 4.29 -8.54
N PHE A 22 9.56 4.36 -7.94
CA PHE A 22 10.17 5.62 -7.53
C PHE A 22 11.65 5.65 -7.88
N GLU A 23 12.17 6.83 -8.21
CA GLU A 23 13.59 7.07 -8.41
C GLU A 23 13.94 8.40 -7.72
N MET A 24 14.93 8.35 -6.85
CA MET A 24 15.43 9.49 -6.08
C MET A 24 16.90 9.71 -6.45
N GLU A 25 17.24 10.94 -6.82
CA GLU A 25 18.60 11.33 -7.18
C GLU A 25 19.05 12.50 -6.30
N ASN A 26 20.04 12.26 -5.45
CA ASN A 26 20.67 13.23 -4.54
C ASN A 26 19.65 14.08 -3.75
N VAL A 27 18.59 13.44 -3.26
CA VAL A 27 17.49 14.10 -2.57
C VAL A 27 17.92 14.51 -1.17
N SER A 28 17.76 15.80 -0.88
CA SER A 28 17.84 16.32 0.48
C SER A 28 16.53 16.97 0.88
N TYR A 29 16.16 16.82 2.14
CA TYR A 29 14.99 17.47 2.72
C TYR A 29 15.25 17.91 4.15
N GLU A 30 14.89 19.15 4.43
CA GLU A 30 15.03 19.80 5.73
C GLU A 30 13.69 20.37 6.18
N VAL A 31 13.35 20.15 7.45
CA VAL A 31 12.18 20.76 8.08
C VAL A 31 12.63 21.52 9.32
N THR A 32 12.31 22.81 9.39
CA THR A 32 12.56 23.66 10.56
C THR A 32 14.00 23.57 11.12
N GLY A 33 15.02 23.55 10.27
CA GLY A 33 16.42 23.43 10.71
C GLY A 33 16.93 22.00 10.95
N LYS A 34 16.06 20.98 10.83
CA LYS A 34 16.40 19.56 11.00
C LYS A 34 16.46 18.87 9.65
N THR A 35 17.64 18.40 9.27
CA THR A 35 17.83 17.55 8.09
C THR A 35 17.22 16.16 8.32
N LEU A 36 16.25 15.78 7.49
CA LEU A 36 15.65 14.45 7.52
C LEU A 36 16.25 13.52 6.47
N LEU A 37 16.63 14.07 5.32
CA LEU A 37 17.32 13.36 4.23
C LEU A 37 18.48 14.23 3.75
N LYS A 38 19.62 13.60 3.47
CA LYS A 38 20.80 14.26 2.94
C LYS A 38 21.39 13.43 1.81
N ASP A 39 21.46 14.03 0.62
CA ASP A 39 22.07 13.46 -0.60
C ASP A 39 21.62 12.02 -0.92
N PHE A 40 20.38 11.68 -0.56
CA PHE A 40 19.85 10.32 -0.62
C PHE A 40 19.45 9.94 -2.05
N SER A 41 19.89 8.78 -2.51
CA SER A 41 19.54 8.25 -3.84
C SER A 41 19.10 6.80 -3.74
N THR A 42 18.03 6.45 -4.44
CA THR A 42 17.52 5.08 -4.49
C THR A 42 16.60 4.88 -5.69
N THR A 43 16.41 3.64 -6.10
CA THR A 43 15.42 3.26 -7.11
C THR A 43 14.56 2.14 -6.55
N ILE A 44 13.25 2.38 -6.48
CA ILE A 44 12.23 1.41 -6.09
C ILE A 44 11.59 0.85 -7.35
N LEU A 45 11.60 -0.47 -7.49
CA LEU A 45 11.07 -1.20 -8.63
C LEU A 45 9.72 -1.85 -8.29
N ARG A 46 9.02 -2.27 -9.34
CA ARG A 46 7.77 -3.03 -9.19
C ARG A 46 8.01 -4.37 -8.53
N GLY A 47 7.20 -4.69 -7.52
CA GLY A 47 7.30 -5.91 -6.74
C GLY A 47 8.28 -5.83 -5.56
N ASP A 48 9.00 -4.72 -5.40
CA ASP A 48 9.83 -4.52 -4.22
C ASP A 48 8.95 -4.45 -2.96
N LYS A 49 9.40 -5.13 -1.90
CA LYS A 49 8.83 -5.06 -0.56
C LYS A 49 9.83 -4.33 0.34
N ILE A 50 9.50 -3.12 0.74
CA ILE A 50 10.41 -2.21 1.45
C ILE A 50 9.85 -1.91 2.83
N ALA A 51 10.68 -2.08 3.85
CA ALA A 51 10.38 -1.66 5.21
C ALA A 51 11.14 -0.37 5.56
N LEU A 52 10.42 0.63 6.04
CA LEU A 52 10.94 1.87 6.62
C LEU A 52 10.89 1.72 8.15
N VAL A 53 12.05 1.49 8.75
CA VAL A 53 12.19 1.24 10.19
C VAL A 53 12.88 2.41 10.86
N GLY A 54 12.40 2.80 12.04
CA GLY A 54 13.05 3.80 12.87
C GLY A 54 12.13 4.37 13.95
N VAL A 55 12.70 5.10 14.89
CA VAL A 55 11.94 5.69 16.00
C VAL A 55 10.87 6.67 15.53
N ASN A 56 9.82 6.86 16.32
CA ASN A 56 8.79 7.85 16.05
C ASN A 56 9.38 9.26 15.94
N GLY A 57 8.93 10.02 14.94
CA GLY A 57 9.44 11.36 14.65
C GLY A 57 10.79 11.41 13.93
N CYS A 58 11.33 10.28 13.46
CA CYS A 58 12.54 10.28 12.60
C CYS A 58 12.27 10.76 11.17
N GLY A 59 11.01 10.81 10.73
CA GLY A 59 10.60 11.34 9.42
C GLY A 59 10.06 10.30 8.43
N LYS A 60 9.66 9.10 8.87
CA LYS A 60 9.13 8.01 7.99
C LYS A 60 7.94 8.46 7.14
N THR A 61 6.90 9.01 7.77
CA THR A 61 5.74 9.58 7.06
C THR A 61 6.14 10.73 6.14
N THR A 62 7.12 11.55 6.54
CA THR A 62 7.66 12.63 5.69
C THR A 62 8.36 12.08 4.44
N PHE A 63 9.12 10.99 4.58
CA PHE A 63 9.74 10.30 3.47
C PHE A 63 8.70 9.77 2.48
N ILE A 64 7.60 9.19 2.98
CA ILE A 64 6.49 8.76 2.12
C ILE A 64 5.86 9.95 1.38
N LYS A 65 5.59 11.05 2.07
CA LYS A 65 5.03 12.26 1.44
C LYS A 65 5.94 12.82 0.34
N LEU A 66 7.27 12.73 0.50
CA LEU A 66 8.24 13.08 -0.53
C LEU A 66 8.13 12.14 -1.74
N LEU A 67 8.09 10.82 -1.53
CA LEU A 67 7.93 9.84 -2.60
C LEU A 67 6.64 10.07 -3.41
N LEU A 68 5.54 10.34 -2.71
CA LEU A 68 4.23 10.61 -3.30
C LEU A 68 4.14 11.99 -4.00
N GLY A 69 5.14 12.85 -3.82
CA GLY A 69 5.16 14.21 -4.36
C GLY A 69 4.19 15.16 -3.65
N GLU A 70 3.66 14.80 -2.49
CA GLU A 70 2.84 15.68 -1.64
C GLU A 70 3.65 16.84 -1.07
N ILE A 71 4.96 16.63 -0.88
CA ILE A 71 5.93 17.66 -0.52
C ILE A 71 7.13 17.59 -1.46
N GLN A 72 7.77 18.75 -1.68
CA GLN A 72 8.92 18.87 -2.56
C GLN A 72 10.23 18.73 -1.78
N PRO A 73 11.26 18.09 -2.36
CA PRO A 73 12.58 18.06 -1.76
C PRO A 73 13.21 19.45 -1.77
N THR A 74 14.11 19.72 -0.83
CA THR A 74 14.89 20.98 -0.79
C THR A 74 15.92 21.01 -1.93
N SER A 75 16.48 19.85 -2.26
CA SER A 75 17.37 19.66 -3.41
C SER A 75 17.29 18.21 -3.92
N GLY A 76 17.81 17.97 -5.13
CA GLY A 76 17.72 16.67 -5.80
C GLY A 76 16.43 16.50 -6.61
N LYS A 77 16.16 15.27 -7.04
CA LYS A 77 14.99 14.96 -7.88
C LYS A 77 14.30 13.68 -7.40
N ILE A 78 12.98 13.71 -7.44
CA ILE A 78 12.14 12.53 -7.21
C ILE A 78 11.31 12.32 -8.47
N ARG A 79 11.38 11.12 -9.03
CA ARG A 79 10.57 10.69 -10.17
C ARG A 79 9.63 9.59 -9.72
N CYS A 80 8.34 9.84 -9.93
CA CYS A 80 7.27 8.88 -9.71
C CYS A 80 6.99 8.11 -11.01
N GLY A 81 6.77 6.80 -10.89
CA GLY A 81 6.37 5.93 -11.99
C GLY A 81 5.03 6.33 -12.58
N THR A 82 4.78 5.98 -13.84
CA THR A 82 3.49 6.24 -14.49
C THR A 82 2.45 5.18 -14.12
N LYS A 83 1.18 5.58 -14.02
CA LYS A 83 0.03 4.70 -13.75
C LYS A 83 0.13 3.97 -12.40
N LEU A 84 0.59 4.67 -11.35
CA LEU A 84 0.50 4.14 -10.00
C LEU A 84 -0.94 4.23 -9.49
N GLU A 85 -1.41 3.12 -8.95
CA GLU A 85 -2.68 3.01 -8.24
C GLU A 85 -2.32 2.72 -6.80
N ILE A 86 -2.46 3.73 -5.95
CA ILE A 86 -1.87 3.76 -4.61
C ILE A 86 -2.97 3.45 -3.60
N ALA A 87 -2.76 2.39 -2.84
CA ALA A 87 -3.52 2.08 -1.64
C ALA A 87 -2.69 2.55 -0.43
N TYR A 88 -3.14 3.61 0.25
CA TYR A 88 -2.52 4.10 1.48
C TYR A 88 -3.38 3.67 2.66
N PHE A 89 -2.83 2.86 3.55
CA PHE A 89 -3.46 2.50 4.81
C PHE A 89 -3.07 3.52 5.88
N ASP A 90 -3.98 4.45 6.14
CA ASP A 90 -3.92 5.42 7.24
C ASP A 90 -5.18 5.22 8.08
N GLN A 91 -5.01 4.75 9.32
CA GLN A 91 -6.13 4.51 10.24
C GLN A 91 -6.95 5.79 10.51
N TYR A 92 -6.36 6.98 10.32
CA TYR A 92 -7.04 8.27 10.53
C TYR A 92 -7.80 8.80 9.30
N ARG A 93 -7.61 8.22 8.11
CA ARG A 93 -8.23 8.70 6.86
C ARG A 93 -9.24 7.75 6.24
N ALA A 94 -9.37 6.54 6.77
CA ALA A 94 -10.25 5.55 6.19
C ALA A 94 -11.65 5.64 6.82
N ASP A 95 -12.56 6.31 6.12
CA ASP A 95 -13.93 6.51 6.58
C ASP A 95 -14.74 5.20 6.47
N LEU A 96 -15.13 4.66 7.62
CA LEU A 96 -16.23 3.71 7.74
C LEU A 96 -17.47 4.45 8.24
N ASP A 97 -18.59 4.22 7.58
CA ASP A 97 -19.88 4.70 8.07
C ASP A 97 -20.30 3.80 9.25
N PRO A 98 -20.36 4.34 10.49
CA PRO A 98 -20.62 3.56 11.69
C PRO A 98 -22.06 3.01 11.75
N GLU A 99 -22.99 3.62 11.01
CA GLU A 99 -24.40 3.23 10.99
C GLU A 99 -24.67 2.17 9.91
N LYS A 100 -23.89 2.14 8.84
CA LYS A 100 -23.95 1.09 7.82
C LYS A 100 -23.39 -0.24 8.34
N THR A 101 -23.84 -1.34 7.74
CA THR A 101 -23.31 -2.67 8.01
C THR A 101 -21.88 -2.81 7.51
N VAL A 102 -21.14 -3.81 8.02
CA VAL A 102 -19.83 -4.21 7.47
C VAL A 102 -19.93 -4.43 5.95
N MET A 103 -20.96 -5.16 5.51
CA MET A 103 -21.21 -5.46 4.11
C MET A 103 -21.44 -4.20 3.28
N ASP A 104 -22.27 -3.28 3.77
CA ASP A 104 -22.57 -2.04 3.05
C ASP A 104 -21.38 -1.08 2.98
N ASN A 105 -20.48 -1.13 3.97
CA ASN A 105 -19.24 -0.36 3.93
C ASN A 105 -18.28 -0.80 2.81
N VAL A 106 -18.41 -2.04 2.32
CA VAL A 106 -17.60 -2.60 1.23
C VAL A 106 -18.33 -2.59 -0.10
N ALA A 107 -19.59 -3.01 -0.13
CA ALA A 107 -20.34 -3.21 -1.37
C ALA A 107 -21.38 -2.11 -1.67
N ASP A 108 -21.60 -1.17 -0.75
CA ASP A 108 -22.56 -0.07 -0.86
C ASP A 108 -23.95 -0.57 -1.32
N GLY A 109 -24.48 -1.57 -0.60
CA GLY A 109 -25.79 -2.20 -0.86
C GLY A 109 -25.81 -3.26 -1.96
N LYS A 110 -24.68 -3.54 -2.63
CA LYS A 110 -24.58 -4.61 -3.65
C LYS A 110 -24.29 -5.97 -3.01
N GLN A 111 -24.73 -7.04 -3.67
CA GLN A 111 -24.40 -8.42 -3.28
C GLN A 111 -23.08 -8.89 -3.88
N ASP A 112 -22.67 -8.28 -4.98
CA ASP A 112 -21.44 -8.59 -5.69
C ASP A 112 -20.53 -7.37 -5.75
N ILE A 113 -19.23 -7.65 -5.66
CA ILE A 113 -18.15 -6.69 -5.80
C ILE A 113 -17.17 -7.17 -6.87
N GLU A 114 -16.31 -6.27 -7.32
CA GLU A 114 -15.24 -6.57 -8.27
C GLU A 114 -13.91 -6.46 -7.54
N VAL A 115 -13.11 -7.52 -7.56
CA VAL A 115 -11.78 -7.58 -6.96
C VAL A 115 -10.80 -7.94 -8.06
N ASN A 116 -9.87 -7.05 -8.38
CA ASN A 116 -8.88 -7.25 -9.46
C ASN A 116 -9.51 -7.65 -10.81
N GLY A 117 -10.67 -7.09 -11.16
CA GLY A 117 -11.38 -7.41 -12.41
C GLY A 117 -12.26 -8.65 -12.35
N VAL A 118 -12.31 -9.35 -11.22
CA VAL A 118 -13.10 -10.57 -11.04
C VAL A 118 -14.31 -10.28 -10.14
N LYS A 119 -15.50 -10.59 -10.66
CA LYS A 119 -16.76 -10.46 -9.91
C LYS A 119 -16.83 -11.55 -8.82
N ARG A 120 -17.11 -11.15 -7.58
CA ARG A 120 -17.21 -12.04 -6.42
C ARG A 120 -18.34 -11.60 -5.49
N HIS A 121 -18.98 -12.56 -4.84
CA HIS A 121 -19.99 -12.29 -3.82
C HIS A 121 -19.38 -11.64 -2.57
N VAL A 122 -19.99 -10.58 -2.05
CA VAL A 122 -19.46 -9.76 -0.94
C VAL A 122 -19.24 -10.57 0.34
N LEU A 123 -20.16 -11.47 0.71
CA LEU A 123 -20.00 -12.30 1.91
C LEU A 123 -18.81 -13.26 1.78
N GLY A 124 -18.56 -13.77 0.57
CA GLY A 124 -17.42 -14.64 0.34
C GLY A 124 -16.09 -13.89 0.41
N TYR A 125 -16.07 -12.63 -0.01
CA TYR A 125 -14.90 -11.75 0.16
C TYR A 125 -14.66 -11.38 1.62
N LEU A 126 -15.71 -10.97 2.35
CA LEU A 126 -15.62 -10.61 3.76
C LEU A 126 -15.20 -11.79 4.66
N GLN A 127 -15.51 -13.02 4.26
CA GLN A 127 -15.00 -14.22 4.94
C GLN A 127 -13.48 -14.32 4.91
N ASP A 128 -12.81 -13.89 3.83
CA ASP A 128 -11.34 -13.84 3.78
C ASP A 128 -10.76 -12.87 4.81
N PHE A 129 -11.53 -11.85 5.20
CA PHE A 129 -11.19 -10.89 6.25
C PHE A 129 -11.76 -11.27 7.61
N LEU A 130 -12.08 -12.56 7.80
CA LEU A 130 -12.57 -13.13 9.05
C LEU A 130 -13.89 -12.52 9.54
N PHE A 131 -14.78 -12.11 8.61
CA PHE A 131 -16.15 -11.71 8.94
C PHE A 131 -17.15 -12.83 8.62
N PRO A 132 -17.66 -13.55 9.64
CA PRO A 132 -18.77 -14.47 9.47
C PRO A 132 -20.01 -13.76 8.89
N PRO A 133 -20.92 -14.46 8.17
CA PRO A 133 -22.09 -13.85 7.56
C PRO A 133 -22.97 -13.04 8.53
N LYS A 134 -23.16 -13.54 9.76
CA LYS A 134 -23.89 -12.82 10.80
C LYS A 134 -23.20 -11.50 11.17
N ARG A 135 -21.87 -11.49 11.24
CA ARG A 135 -21.08 -10.29 11.58
C ARG A 135 -21.05 -9.29 10.42
N ALA A 136 -20.99 -9.78 9.19
CA ALA A 136 -21.05 -8.94 7.98
C ALA A 136 -22.35 -8.10 7.90
N MET A 137 -23.43 -8.55 8.52
CA MET A 137 -24.72 -7.84 8.58
C MET A 137 -24.86 -6.89 9.79
N THR A 138 -23.85 -6.80 10.66
CA THR A 138 -23.91 -5.89 11.82
C THR A 138 -23.38 -4.50 11.50
N PRO A 139 -23.93 -3.43 12.11
CA PRO A 139 -23.40 -2.07 11.98
C PRO A 139 -21.95 -1.94 12.43
N VAL A 140 -21.16 -1.12 11.74
CA VAL A 140 -19.73 -0.93 12.04
C VAL A 140 -19.48 -0.40 13.45
N LYS A 141 -20.39 0.40 14.02
CA LYS A 141 -20.27 0.86 15.41
C LYS A 141 -20.15 -0.25 16.45
N ALA A 142 -20.68 -1.44 16.13
CA ALA A 142 -20.63 -2.62 17.02
C ALA A 142 -19.32 -3.40 16.92
N LEU A 143 -18.40 -3.03 16.01
CA LEU A 143 -17.11 -3.69 15.81
C LEU A 143 -16.07 -3.25 16.86
N SER A 144 -15.21 -4.19 17.25
CA SER A 144 -13.97 -3.91 17.99
C SER A 144 -12.97 -3.12 17.15
N GLY A 145 -11.90 -2.61 17.77
CA GLY A 145 -10.81 -1.94 17.04
C GLY A 145 -10.17 -2.84 15.97
N GLY A 146 -9.81 -4.07 16.32
CA GLY A 146 -9.25 -5.06 15.38
C GLY A 146 -10.20 -5.41 14.24
N GLU A 147 -11.49 -5.59 14.53
CA GLU A 147 -12.51 -5.80 13.49
C GLU A 147 -12.63 -4.60 12.56
N ARG A 148 -12.61 -3.36 13.08
CA ARG A 148 -12.61 -2.17 12.22
C ARG A 148 -11.37 -2.16 11.32
N ASN A 149 -10.20 -2.50 11.85
CA ASN A 149 -8.97 -2.57 11.05
C ASN A 149 -9.03 -3.64 9.96
N ARG A 150 -9.57 -4.84 10.23
CA ARG A 150 -9.84 -5.85 9.18
C ARG A 150 -10.77 -5.33 8.09
N LEU A 151 -11.83 -4.61 8.47
CA LEU A 151 -12.76 -4.01 7.51
C LEU A 151 -12.11 -2.90 6.68
N LEU A 152 -11.23 -2.10 7.28
CA LEU A 152 -10.46 -1.08 6.58
C LEU A 152 -9.53 -1.71 5.53
N LEU A 153 -8.83 -2.78 5.90
CA LEU A 153 -8.00 -3.54 4.97
C LEU A 153 -8.84 -4.12 3.81
N ALA A 154 -10.00 -4.71 4.11
CA ALA A 154 -10.93 -5.20 3.10
C ALA A 154 -11.37 -4.09 2.14
N LYS A 155 -11.78 -2.94 2.66
CA LYS A 155 -12.21 -1.81 1.83
C LYS A 155 -11.08 -1.23 0.99
N LEU A 156 -9.87 -1.19 1.53
CA LEU A 156 -8.68 -0.67 0.84
C LEU A 156 -8.27 -1.58 -0.33
N LEU A 157 -8.22 -2.89 -0.09
CA LEU A 157 -7.78 -3.89 -1.07
C LEU A 157 -8.84 -4.25 -2.12
N LEU A 158 -10.06 -3.73 -1.96
CA LEU A 158 -11.11 -3.87 -2.97
C LEU A 158 -10.76 -3.13 -4.27
N LYS A 159 -10.11 -1.97 -4.16
CA LYS A 159 -9.73 -1.18 -5.33
C LYS A 159 -8.46 -1.75 -5.96
N PRO A 160 -8.35 -1.75 -7.29
CA PRO A 160 -7.11 -2.12 -7.95
C PRO A 160 -5.99 -1.19 -7.45
N ASN A 161 -4.89 -1.80 -7.04
CA ASN A 161 -3.71 -1.10 -6.56
C ASN A 161 -2.46 -1.86 -6.97
N ASN A 162 -1.40 -1.12 -7.26
CA ASN A 162 -0.09 -1.66 -7.62
C ASN A 162 1.03 -1.13 -6.70
N LEU A 163 0.68 -0.23 -5.78
CA LEU A 163 1.50 0.24 -4.69
C LEU A 163 0.67 0.25 -3.41
N LEU A 164 1.05 -0.57 -2.43
CA LEU A 164 0.45 -0.60 -1.10
C LEU A 164 1.41 0.07 -0.12
N ILE A 165 0.92 1.08 0.61
CA ILE A 165 1.66 1.78 1.65
C ILE A 165 0.95 1.56 2.97
N LEU A 166 1.65 1.00 3.94
CA LEU A 166 1.16 0.74 5.28
C LEU A 166 1.92 1.59 6.28
N ASP A 167 1.28 2.61 6.88
CA ASP A 167 1.91 3.46 7.88
C ASP A 167 1.56 2.97 9.29
N GLU A 168 2.53 2.38 10.01
CA GLU A 168 2.38 1.81 11.34
C GLU A 168 1.20 0.81 11.45
N PRO A 169 1.09 -0.19 10.55
CA PRO A 169 -0.09 -1.03 10.45
C PRO A 169 -0.28 -1.98 11.61
N THR A 170 0.77 -2.25 12.40
CA THR A 170 0.76 -3.18 13.53
C THR A 170 0.19 -2.57 14.81
N ASN A 171 0.02 -1.25 14.86
CA ASN A 171 -0.54 -0.59 16.03
C ASN A 171 -2.03 -0.92 16.17
N ASP A 172 -2.43 -1.22 17.40
CA ASP A 172 -3.82 -1.52 17.77
C ASP A 172 -4.43 -2.74 17.03
N LEU A 173 -3.58 -3.65 16.52
CA LEU A 173 -4.01 -4.93 15.97
C LEU A 173 -4.04 -6.02 17.04
N ASP A 174 -5.10 -6.82 17.00
CA ASP A 174 -5.11 -8.12 17.68
C ASP A 174 -4.27 -9.15 16.89
N VAL A 175 -3.94 -10.26 17.54
CA VAL A 175 -3.09 -11.32 16.96
C VAL A 175 -3.71 -11.87 15.66
N GLU A 176 -5.04 -12.05 15.63
CA GLU A 176 -5.75 -12.54 14.44
C GLU A 176 -5.59 -11.58 13.25
N THR A 177 -5.66 -10.27 13.49
CA THR A 177 -5.51 -9.27 12.42
C THR A 177 -4.06 -9.16 11.95
N LEU A 178 -3.08 -9.37 12.83
CA LEU A 178 -1.68 -9.44 12.45
C LEU A 178 -1.41 -10.63 11.52
N GLU A 179 -1.89 -11.83 11.88
CA GLU A 179 -1.74 -13.03 11.05
C GLU A 179 -2.38 -12.85 9.66
N LEU A 180 -3.59 -12.30 9.62
CA LEU A 180 -4.27 -11.96 8.35
C LEU A 180 -3.46 -10.96 7.51
N LEU A 181 -2.92 -9.92 8.16
CA LEU A 181 -2.12 -8.91 7.47
C LEU A 181 -0.84 -9.54 6.91
N GLU A 182 -0.16 -10.40 7.66
CA GLU A 182 1.03 -11.11 7.21
C GLU A 182 0.75 -11.98 5.97
N GLU A 183 -0.38 -12.70 5.95
CA GLU A 183 -0.81 -13.51 4.80
C GLU A 183 -1.04 -12.64 3.55
N ILE A 184 -1.84 -11.58 3.71
CA ILE A 184 -2.13 -10.61 2.63
C ILE A 184 -0.83 -10.03 2.06
N LEU A 185 0.10 -9.60 2.92
CA LEU A 185 1.35 -8.96 2.49
C LEU A 185 2.32 -9.95 1.85
N THR A 186 2.27 -11.22 2.25
CA THR A 186 3.07 -12.28 1.66
C THR A 186 2.66 -12.51 0.21
N ASP A 187 1.35 -12.58 -0.06
CA ASP A 187 0.81 -12.88 -1.39
C ASP A 187 0.68 -11.66 -2.30
N TYR A 188 0.76 -10.44 -1.76
CA TYR A 188 0.67 -9.22 -2.53
C TYR A 188 1.79 -9.10 -3.60
N GLN A 189 1.38 -9.00 -4.87
CA GLN A 189 2.26 -9.00 -6.04
C GLN A 189 2.72 -7.59 -6.45
N GLY A 190 2.12 -6.53 -5.88
CA GLY A 190 2.50 -5.16 -6.15
C GLY A 190 3.75 -4.72 -5.36
N THR A 191 4.08 -3.43 -5.46
CA THR A 191 5.12 -2.84 -4.61
C THR A 191 4.55 -2.53 -3.23
N LEU A 192 5.30 -2.85 -2.19
CA LEU A 192 4.89 -2.69 -0.81
C LEU A 192 5.87 -1.76 -0.08
N LEU A 193 5.35 -0.72 0.57
CA LEU A 193 6.08 0.07 1.56
C LEU A 193 5.41 -0.11 2.93
N ILE A 194 6.14 -0.63 3.89
CA ILE A 194 5.68 -0.78 5.28
C ILE A 194 6.49 0.17 6.15
N VAL A 195 5.81 0.90 7.04
CA VAL A 195 6.44 1.70 8.08
C VAL A 195 6.27 0.99 9.41
N SER A 196 7.37 0.80 10.14
CA SER A 196 7.37 0.22 11.49
C SER A 196 8.30 1.00 12.41
N HIS A 197 8.06 0.87 13.71
CA HIS A 197 8.99 1.24 14.76
C HIS A 197 9.97 0.10 15.07
#